data_AF-A0A3Q3ERE0-F1
#
_entry.id   AF-A0A3Q3ERE0-F1
#
_cell.length_a   1.000
_cell.length_b   1.000
_cell.length_c   1.000
_cell.angle_alpha   90.00
_cell.angle_beta   90.00
_cell.angle_gamma   90.00
#
_symmetry.space_group_name_H-M   'P 1'
#
loop_
_entity.id
_entity.type
_entity.pdbx_description
1 polymer ?
#
loop_
_entity_poly.entity_id
_entity_poly.type
_entity_poly.pdbx_seq_one_letter_code
_entity_poly.pdbx_strand_id
1 'polypeptide(L)' 'MVNDDEISLLVVVVDVNPLWWGQQAQREPEFTLSKCVDAVMVMGNAHMAMARTNKLAVIASHCQDR' A
#
# COMPACT_ATOMS: atom_id res chain seq x y z
N MET A 1 2.47 24.46 -20.68
CA MET A 1 3.45 23.39 -20.40
C MET A 1 3.09 22.83 -19.05
N VAL A 2 2.91 21.51 -18.93
CA VAL A 2 2.78 20.86 -17.62
C VAL A 2 4.07 21.19 -16.86
N ASN A 3 3.94 21.68 -15.62
CA ASN A 3 5.09 22.07 -14.83
C ASN A 3 5.80 20.77 -14.40
N ASP A 4 6.86 20.39 -15.10
CA ASP A 4 7.63 19.16 -14.82
C ASP A 4 8.24 19.13 -13.41
N ASP A 5 8.15 20.24 -12.66
CA ASP A 5 8.56 20.38 -11.26
C ASP A 5 7.43 20.13 -10.24
N GLU A 6 6.20 19.85 -10.68
CA GLU A 6 5.09 19.58 -9.75
C GLU A 6 5.30 18.22 -9.05
N ILE A 7 5.35 18.25 -7.72
CA ILE A 7 5.50 17.07 -6.88
C ILE A 7 4.12 16.44 -6.68
N SER A 8 3.96 15.19 -7.11
CA SER A 8 2.81 14.35 -6.74
C SER A 8 3.20 13.42 -5.60
N LEU A 9 2.47 13.50 -4.49
CA LEU A 9 2.66 12.63 -3.33
C LEU A 9 1.50 11.64 -3.22
N LEU A 10 1.79 10.34 -3.34
CA LEU A 10 0.86 9.27 -3.01
C LEU A 10 1.11 8.78 -1.58
N VAL A 11 0.08 8.83 -0.75
CA VAL A 11 0.09 8.25 0.61
C VAL A 11 -0.84 7.05 0.63
N VAL A 12 -0.30 5.87 0.93
CA VAL A 12 -1.06 4.63 1.05
C VAL A 12 -1.10 4.21 2.51
N VAL A 13 -2.31 4.09 3.07
CA VAL A 13 -2.50 3.55 4.42
C VAL A 13 -3.05 2.13 4.28
N VAL A 14 -2.27 1.15 4.74
CA VAL A 14 -2.62 -0.28 4.67
C VAL A 14 -3.08 -0.73 6.04
N ASP A 15 -4.31 -1.24 6.15
CA ASP A 15 -4.78 -1.90 7.37
C ASP A 15 -4.05 -3.24 7.54
N VAL A 16 -3.32 -3.37 8.65
CA VAL A 16 -2.57 -4.57 9.02
C VAL A 16 -3.14 -5.22 10.29
N ASN A 17 -4.45 -5.09 10.52
CA ASN A 17 -5.14 -5.74 11.63
C ASN A 17 -4.95 -7.27 11.59
N PRO A 18 -4.22 -7.87 12.55
CA PRO A 18 -3.93 -9.29 12.53
C PRO A 18 -5.17 -10.16 12.75
N LEU A 19 -6.21 -9.66 13.43
CA LEU A 19 -7.45 -10.42 13.65
C LEU A 19 -8.18 -10.64 12.33
N TRP A 20 -8.34 -9.58 11.53
CA TRP A 20 -9.01 -9.67 10.24
C TRP A 20 -8.18 -10.50 9.27
N TRP A 21 -6.88 -10.20 9.14
CA TRP A 21 -6.00 -10.94 8.23
C TRP A 21 -5.84 -12.42 8.62
N GLY A 22 -5.90 -12.76 9.91
CA GLY A 22 -5.93 -14.14 10.38
C GLY A 22 -7.21 -14.87 9.98
N GLN A 23 -8.37 -14.23 10.10
CA GLN A 23 -9.64 -14.80 9.64
C GLN A 23 -9.68 -14.91 8.11
N GLN A 24 -9.18 -13.89 7.40
CA GLN A 24 -9.15 -13.88 5.94
C GLN A 24 -8.27 -15.00 5.40
N ALA A 25 -7.08 -15.22 5.99
CA ALA A 25 -6.19 -16.30 5.57
C ALA A 25 -6.80 -17.71 5.74
N GLN A 26 -7.76 -17.88 6.66
CA GLN A 26 -8.51 -19.13 6.80
C GLN A 26 -9.65 -19.26 5.78
N ARG A 27 -10.33 -18.15 5.46
CA ARG A 27 -11.46 -18.12 4.52
C ARG A 27 -11.01 -18.22 3.06
N GLU A 28 -9.95 -17.49 2.72
CA GLU A 28 -9.40 -17.39 1.37
C GLU A 28 -7.87 -17.45 1.45
N PRO A 29 -7.28 -18.66 1.48
CA PRO A 29 -5.84 -18.83 1.62
C PRO A 29 -5.04 -18.23 0.47
N GLU A 30 -5.67 -18.03 -0.68
CA GLU A 30 -5.06 -17.38 -1.84
C GLU A 30 -5.02 -15.86 -1.72
N PHE A 31 -5.69 -15.23 -0.75
CA PHE A 31 -5.64 -13.78 -0.53
C PHE A 31 -5.19 -13.46 0.89
N THR A 32 -3.88 -13.29 1.05
CA THR A 32 -3.21 -13.02 2.34
C THR A 32 -2.68 -11.59 2.39
N LEU A 33 -2.30 -11.16 3.60
CA LEU A 33 -1.65 -9.86 3.79
C LEU A 33 -0.40 -9.72 2.91
N SER A 34 0.41 -10.80 2.79
CA SER A 34 1.61 -10.78 1.95
C SER A 34 1.29 -10.45 0.49
N LYS A 35 0.28 -11.12 -0.09
CA LYS A 35 -0.13 -10.85 -1.48
C LYS A 35 -0.75 -9.46 -1.65
N CYS A 36 -1.48 -8.98 -0.64
CA CYS A 36 -2.00 -7.62 -0.63
C CYS A 36 -0.86 -6.59 -0.65
N VAL A 37 0.16 -6.77 0.20
CA VAL A 37 1.33 -5.90 0.24
C VAL A 37 2.12 -5.98 -1.06
N ASP A 38 2.27 -7.16 -1.68
CA ASP A 38 2.88 -7.30 -3.00
C ASP A 38 2.17 -6.46 -4.07
N ALA A 39 0.83 -6.51 -4.10
CA ALA A 39 0.05 -5.70 -5.02
C ALA A 39 0.18 -4.19 -4.73
N VAL A 40 0.20 -3.79 -3.45
CA VAL A 40 0.43 -2.40 -3.03
C VAL A 40 1.83 -1.92 -3.45
N MET A 41 2.86 -2.77 -3.37
CA MET A 41 4.20 -2.45 -3.86
C MET A 41 4.21 -2.22 -5.37
N VAL A 42 3.54 -3.07 -6.15
CA VAL A 42 3.42 -2.88 -7.60
C VAL A 42 2.68 -1.58 -7.94
N MET A 43 1.60 -1.27 -7.22
CA MET A 43 0.87 0.00 -7.36
C MET A 43 1.77 1.21 -7.05
N GLY A 44 2.53 1.16 -5.95
CA GLY A 44 3.48 2.20 -5.58
C GLY A 44 4.59 2.38 -6.63
N ASN A 45 5.13 1.28 -7.15
CA ASN A 45 6.13 1.29 -8.21
C ASN A 45 5.57 1.90 -9.51
N ALA A 46 4.32 1.56 -9.86
CA ALA A 46 3.65 2.14 -11.02
C ALA A 46 3.49 3.66 -10.86
N HIS A 47 3.12 4.15 -9.67
CA HIS A 47 3.08 5.58 -9.38
C HIS A 47 4.47 6.22 -9.56
N MET A 48 5.52 5.64 -8.97
CA MET A 48 6.89 6.15 -9.10
C MET A 48 7.41 6.16 -10.54
N ALA A 49 6.94 5.25 -11.40
CA ALA A 49 7.33 5.17 -12.80
C ALA A 49 6.70 6.28 -13.69
N MET A 50 5.61 6.90 -13.26
CA MET A 50 4.89 7.91 -14.06
C MET A 50 5.65 9.23 -14.18
N ALA A 51 6.34 9.67 -13.13
CA ALA A 51 7.14 10.89 -13.15
C ALA A 51 8.26 10.84 -12.09
N ARG A 52 9.41 11.46 -12.39
CA ARG A 52 10.57 11.51 -11.47
C ARG A 52 10.32 12.34 -10.21
N THR A 53 9.35 13.25 -10.26
CA THR A 53 8.93 14.09 -9.13
C THR A 53 7.99 13.37 -8.17
N ASN A 54 7.44 12.20 -8.56
CA ASN A 54 6.51 11.44 -7.73
C ASN A 54 7.20 10.96 -6.44
N LYS A 55 6.44 11.01 -5.35
CA LYS A 55 6.84 10.60 -4.01
C LYS A 55 5.82 9.61 -3.47
N LEU A 56 6.29 8.64 -2.71
CA LEU A 56 5.45 7.61 -2.11
C LEU A 56 5.70 7.54 -0.61
N ALA A 57 4.63 7.47 0.16
CA ALA A 57 4.63 7.09 1.56
C ALA A 57 3.66 5.92 1.77
N VAL A 58 4.12 4.86 2.43
CA VAL A 58 3.29 3.71 2.80
C VAL A 58 3.27 3.60 4.32
N ILE A 59 2.09 3.59 4.90
CA ILE A 59 1.85 3.58 6.35
C ILE A 59 1.05 2.33 6.67
N ALA A 60 1.56 1.52 7.59
CA ALA A 60 0.80 0.40 8.14
C ALA A 60 -0.05 0.87 9.33
N SER A 61 -1.37 0.73 9.21
CA SER A 61 -2.32 0.99 10.27
C SER A 61 -2.51 -0.29 11.10
N HIS A 62 -1.73 -0.41 12.16
CA HIS A 62 -1.85 -1.51 13.11
C HIS A 62 -2.83 -1.16 14.23
N CYS A 63 -3.81 -2.03 14.47
CA CYS A 63 -4.60 -1.96 15.70
C CYS A 63 -3.84 -2.70 16.81
N GLN A 64 -3.33 -1.94 17.78
CA GLN A 64 -2.76 -2.47 19.00
C GLN A 64 -3.90 -2.53 20.04
N ASP A 65 -4.46 -3.71 20.29
CA ASP A 65 -5.42 -3.88 21.38
C ASP A 65 -4.72 -3.54 22.71
N ARG A 66 -5.34 -2.66 23.49
CA ARG A 66 -4.97 -2.36 24.88
C ARG A 66 -5.76 -3.25 25.83
#